data_AF-A0A6J4FFE9-F1
#
_entry.id   AF-A0A6J4FFE9-F1
#
_cell.length_a   1.000
_cell.length_b   1.000
_cell.length_c   1.000
_cell.angle_alpha   90.00
_cell.angle_beta   90.00
_cell.angle_gamma   90.00
#
_symmetry.space_group_name_H-M   'P 1'
#
loop_
_entity.id
_entity.type
_entity.pdbx_description
1 polymer ?
#
loop_
_entity_poly.entity_id
_entity_poly.type
_entity_poly.pdbx_seq_one_letter_code
_entity_poly.pdbx_strand_id
1 'polypeptide(L)'
;MAAKISFPHGNDWGVIGPEGDHDLPVDSTLGHRFHLVDGEVVDRYDGATDDEVREIDAARVVERQAEELQAARTALVRRVKGEAAQRIAALDWKVERARERDALNGTTTLQDVYTERELIRMASNEAEAAIAKLASPEEILAFSW
;
A
#
# COMPACT_ATOMS: atom_id res chain seq x y z
N MET A 1 -20.59 -40.26 4.86
CA MET A 1 -19.42 -40.47 3.99
C MET A 1 -18.30 -39.61 4.56
N ALA A 2 -17.07 -40.12 4.60
CA ALA A 2 -15.91 -39.29 4.95
C ALA A 2 -15.76 -38.18 3.90
N ALA A 3 -15.43 -36.97 4.31
CA ALA A 3 -15.21 -35.87 3.38
C ALA A 3 -13.93 -36.13 2.56
N LYS A 4 -13.98 -35.85 1.26
CA LYS A 4 -12.88 -35.99 0.30
C LYS A 4 -12.60 -34.65 -0.36
N ILE A 5 -11.47 -34.53 -1.05
CA ILE A 5 -11.05 -33.29 -1.70
C ILE A 5 -10.60 -33.54 -3.15
N SER A 6 -10.94 -32.59 -4.03
CA SER A 6 -10.50 -32.54 -5.43
C SER A 6 -9.83 -31.20 -5.73
N PHE A 7 -8.90 -31.17 -6.69
CA PHE A 7 -8.13 -29.96 -7.04
C PHE A 7 -8.42 -29.49 -8.48
N PRO A 8 -9.64 -29.00 -8.79
CA PRO A 8 -10.07 -28.70 -10.16
C PRO A 8 -9.38 -27.48 -10.78
N HIS A 9 -8.77 -26.62 -9.96
CA HIS A 9 -8.12 -25.37 -10.39
C HIS A 9 -6.60 -25.38 -10.23
N GLY A 10 -6.01 -26.58 -10.15
CA GLY A 10 -4.58 -26.77 -9.89
C GLY A 10 -4.28 -27.06 -8.43
N ASN A 11 -3.00 -27.15 -8.11
CA ASN A 11 -2.52 -27.80 -6.88
C ASN A 11 -2.79 -27.02 -5.58
N ASP A 12 -3.26 -25.78 -5.64
CA ASP A 12 -3.41 -24.89 -4.48
C ASP A 12 -4.87 -24.57 -4.12
N TRP A 13 -5.84 -25.06 -4.91
CA TRP A 13 -7.27 -24.78 -4.70
C TRP A 13 -8.10 -26.06 -4.70
N GLY A 14 -8.27 -26.61 -3.50
CA GLY A 14 -9.10 -27.79 -3.25
C GLY A 14 -10.58 -27.47 -3.05
N VAL A 15 -11.44 -28.38 -3.49
CA VAL A 15 -12.89 -28.36 -3.28
C VAL A 15 -13.26 -29.63 -2.50
N ILE A 16 -13.90 -29.46 -1.35
CA ILE A 16 -14.26 -30.55 -0.45
C ILE A 16 -15.67 -31.06 -0.77
N GLY A 17 -15.83 -32.38 -0.88
CA GLY A 17 -17.10 -33.04 -1.16
C GLY A 17 -17.04 -34.55 -0.94
N PRO A 18 -18.19 -35.24 -0.90
CA PRO A 18 -18.23 -36.69 -0.70
C PRO A 18 -17.65 -37.49 -1.88
N GLU A 19 -17.60 -36.90 -3.07
CA GLU A 19 -17.11 -37.52 -4.31
C GLU A 19 -15.71 -37.03 -4.73
N GLY A 20 -14.93 -36.46 -3.80
CA GLY A 20 -13.58 -35.98 -4.08
C GLY A 20 -12.59 -37.10 -4.45
N ASP A 21 -11.51 -36.73 -5.14
CA ASP A 21 -10.49 -37.65 -5.66
C ASP A 21 -9.54 -38.17 -4.57
N HIS A 22 -9.28 -37.37 -3.53
CA HIS A 22 -8.35 -37.68 -2.46
C HIS A 22 -9.04 -37.66 -1.09
N ASP A 23 -8.57 -38.51 -0.17
CA ASP A 23 -9.02 -38.45 1.22
C ASP A 23 -8.38 -37.26 1.95
N LEU A 24 -9.15 -36.63 2.84
CA LEU A 24 -8.64 -35.53 3.65
C LEU A 24 -7.70 -36.04 4.75
N PRO A 25 -6.51 -35.42 4.94
CA PRO A 25 -5.60 -35.80 6.01
C PRO A 25 -6.12 -35.40 7.41
N VAL A 26 -6.96 -34.36 7.48
CA VAL A 26 -7.67 -33.91 8.68
C VAL A 26 -9.09 -33.49 8.31
N ASP A 27 -10.06 -33.72 9.21
CA ASP A 27 -11.45 -33.28 8.98
C ASP A 27 -11.51 -31.76 8.91
N SER A 28 -12.07 -31.23 7.83
CA SER A 28 -12.06 -29.80 7.53
C SER A 28 -13.15 -29.45 6.52
N THR A 29 -13.58 -28.20 6.59
CA THR A 29 -14.50 -27.55 5.64
C THR A 29 -13.78 -26.54 4.74
N LEU A 30 -12.48 -26.33 4.94
CA LEU A 30 -11.68 -25.29 4.30
C LEU A 30 -10.81 -25.89 3.19
N GLY A 31 -11.34 -25.97 1.97
CA GLY A 31 -10.61 -26.58 0.84
C GLY A 31 -9.28 -25.89 0.49
N HIS A 32 -9.17 -24.58 0.71
CA HIS A 32 -7.97 -23.78 0.45
C HIS A 32 -6.80 -24.06 1.41
N ARG A 33 -7.06 -24.82 2.49
CA ARG A 33 -6.06 -25.25 3.47
C ARG A 33 -5.10 -26.29 2.90
N PHE A 34 -5.55 -27.06 1.90
CA PHE A 34 -4.85 -28.21 1.38
C PHE A 34 -4.22 -27.94 0.03
N HIS A 35 -3.07 -28.56 -0.21
CA HIS A 35 -2.35 -28.51 -1.48
C HIS A 35 -2.08 -29.94 -1.97
N LEU A 36 -1.99 -30.13 -3.28
CA LEU A 36 -1.57 -31.39 -3.89
C LEU A 36 -0.08 -31.33 -4.25
N VAL A 37 0.75 -32.07 -3.51
CA VAL A 37 2.21 -32.14 -3.71
C VAL A 37 2.58 -33.58 -4.03
N ASP A 38 3.14 -33.81 -5.22
CA ASP A 38 3.55 -35.15 -5.70
C ASP A 38 2.44 -36.23 -5.60
N GLY A 39 1.18 -35.82 -5.76
CA GLY A 39 0.01 -36.70 -5.69
C GLY A 39 -0.53 -36.92 -4.27
N GLU A 40 0.09 -36.33 -3.25
CA GLU A 40 -0.34 -36.39 -1.86
C GLU A 40 -0.98 -35.07 -1.40
N VAL A 41 -2.03 -35.17 -0.59
CA VAL A 41 -2.71 -34.01 -0.01
C VAL A 41 -1.95 -33.56 1.23
N VAL A 42 -1.34 -32.37 1.14
CA VAL A 42 -0.59 -31.74 2.22
C VAL A 42 -1.42 -30.62 2.83
N ASP A 43 -1.50 -30.62 4.15
CA ASP A 43 -2.09 -29.51 4.91
C ASP A 43 -1.04 -28.40 5.11
N ARG A 44 -1.33 -27.20 4.60
CA ARG A 44 -0.43 -26.05 4.72
C ARG A 44 -0.33 -25.49 6.15
N TYR A 45 -1.29 -25.84 7.01
CA TYR A 45 -1.44 -25.26 8.35
C TYR A 45 -1.09 -26.25 9.46
N ASP A 46 -0.34 -27.31 9.14
CA ASP A 46 0.30 -28.25 10.09
C ASP A 46 -0.65 -28.76 11.18
N GLY A 47 -1.85 -29.20 10.81
CA GLY A 47 -2.81 -29.80 11.74
C GLY A 47 -3.59 -28.83 12.61
N ALA A 48 -3.55 -27.52 12.33
CA ALA A 48 -4.42 -26.52 12.96
C ALA A 48 -5.92 -26.91 12.91
N THR A 49 -6.76 -26.28 13.71
CA THR A 49 -8.21 -26.39 13.57
C THR A 49 -8.71 -25.45 12.47
N ASP A 50 -9.89 -25.71 11.92
CA ASP A 50 -10.50 -24.79 10.94
C ASP A 50 -10.67 -23.37 11.51
N ASP A 51 -10.92 -23.24 12.82
CA ASP A 51 -11.03 -21.94 13.48
C ASP A 51 -9.68 -21.22 13.54
N GLU A 52 -8.59 -21.91 13.90
CA GLU A 52 -7.23 -21.35 13.85
C GLU A 52 -6.82 -20.94 12.43
N VAL A 53 -7.16 -21.73 11.41
CA VAL A 53 -6.90 -21.39 10.01
C VAL A 53 -7.65 -20.11 9.61
N ARG A 54 -8.92 -19.96 10.00
CA ARG A 54 -9.68 -18.73 9.76
C ARG A 54 -9.05 -17.52 10.45
N GLU A 55 -8.56 -17.68 11.68
CA GLU A 55 -7.87 -16.60 12.39
C GLU A 55 -6.55 -16.21 11.70
N ILE A 56 -5.75 -17.19 11.27
CA ILE A 56 -4.50 -16.94 10.53
C ILE A 56 -4.78 -16.21 9.21
N ASP A 57 -5.80 -16.65 8.46
CA ASP A 57 -6.16 -16.01 7.20
C ASP A 57 -6.71 -14.60 7.41
N ALA A 58 -7.55 -14.41 8.43
CA ALA A 58 -8.04 -13.08 8.81
C ALA A 58 -6.89 -12.13 9.18
N ALA A 59 -5.91 -12.62 9.97
CA ALA A 59 -4.72 -11.85 10.32
C ALA A 59 -3.89 -11.47 9.08
N ARG A 60 -3.70 -12.40 8.14
CA ARG A 60 -3.01 -12.12 6.86
C ARG A 60 -3.73 -11.11 6.00
N VAL A 61 -5.07 -11.14 5.97
CA VAL A 61 -5.86 -10.13 5.25
C VAL A 61 -5.64 -8.75 5.86
N VAL A 62 -5.64 -8.64 7.19
CA VAL A 62 -5.38 -7.37 7.90
C VAL A 62 -3.96 -6.87 7.64
N GLU A 63 -2.96 -7.76 7.69
CA GLU A 63 -1.56 -7.42 7.38
C GLU A 63 -1.43 -6.88 5.96
N ARG A 64 -1.98 -7.59 4.97
CA ARG A 64 -1.97 -7.16 3.56
C ARG A 64 -2.64 -5.80 3.38
N GLN A 65 -3.79 -5.57 4.02
CA GLN A 65 -4.47 -4.28 3.97
C GLN A 65 -3.62 -3.15 4.56
N ALA A 66 -2.89 -3.43 5.65
CA ALA A 66 -1.97 -2.46 6.25
C ALA A 66 -0.77 -2.16 5.32
N GLU A 67 -0.21 -3.18 4.66
CA GLU A 67 0.85 -3.01 3.66
C GLU A 67 0.39 -2.19 2.46
N GLU A 68 -0.79 -2.49 1.91
CA GLU A 68 -1.41 -1.77 0.80
C GLU A 68 -1.64 -0.29 1.17
N LEU A 69 -2.15 -0.02 2.36
CA LEU A 69 -2.33 1.34 2.87
C LEU A 69 -1.00 2.08 2.98
N GLN A 70 0.04 1.43 3.52
CA GLN A 70 1.36 2.02 3.66
C GLN A 70 2.02 2.31 2.30
N ALA A 71 1.85 1.41 1.33
CA ALA A 71 2.30 1.62 -0.04
C ALA A 71 1.58 2.82 -0.70
N ALA A 72 0.27 2.93 -0.50
CA ALA A 72 -0.52 4.05 -1.00
C ALA A 72 -0.09 5.40 -0.40
N ARG A 73 0.14 5.48 0.93
CA ARG A 73 0.71 6.67 1.58
C ARG A 73 2.07 7.04 0.99
N THR A 74 2.94 6.06 0.78
CA THR A 74 4.28 6.26 0.20
C THR A 74 4.21 6.82 -1.22
N ALA A 75 3.30 6.31 -2.05
CA ALA A 75 3.07 6.81 -3.40
C ALA A 75 2.56 8.26 -3.38
N LEU A 76 1.63 8.58 -2.48
CA LEU A 76 1.09 9.94 -2.32
C LEU A 76 2.17 10.93 -1.87
N VAL A 77 3.02 10.57 -0.91
CA VAL A 77 4.18 11.39 -0.50
C VAL A 77 5.11 11.68 -1.68
N ARG A 78 5.41 10.67 -2.52
CA ARG A 78 6.24 10.88 -3.71
C ARG A 78 5.60 11.87 -4.68
N ARG A 79 4.28 11.80 -4.87
CA ARG A 79 3.53 12.74 -5.71
C ARG A 79 3.61 14.17 -5.16
N VAL A 80 3.34 14.36 -3.86
CA VAL A 80 3.44 15.67 -3.19
C VAL A 80 4.83 16.27 -3.37
N LYS A 81 5.89 15.50 -3.12
CA LYS A 81 7.28 15.95 -3.34
C LYS A 81 7.56 16.35 -4.78
N GLY A 82 7.05 15.58 -5.74
CA GLY A 82 7.17 15.88 -7.17
C GLY A 82 6.49 17.19 -7.54
N GLU A 83 5.25 17.38 -7.08
CA GLU A 83 4.49 18.61 -7.31
C GLU A 83 5.15 19.82 -6.61
N ALA A 84 5.65 19.67 -5.38
CA ALA A 84 6.39 20.72 -4.67
C ALA A 84 7.65 21.15 -5.43
N ALA A 85 8.44 20.18 -5.90
CA ALA A 85 9.64 20.45 -6.69
C ALA A 85 9.30 21.19 -7.99
N GLN A 86 8.22 20.82 -8.68
CA GLN A 86 7.74 21.52 -9.88
C GLN A 86 7.31 22.96 -9.58
N ARG A 87 6.51 23.17 -8.52
CA ARG A 87 6.08 24.51 -8.08
C ARG A 87 7.29 25.39 -7.73
N ILE A 88 8.30 24.82 -7.08
CA ILE A 88 9.56 25.51 -6.75
C ILE A 88 10.36 25.88 -8.00
N ALA A 89 10.51 24.95 -8.96
CA ALA A 89 11.23 25.19 -10.21
C ALA A 89 10.54 26.26 -11.07
N ALA A 90 9.20 26.31 -11.04
CA ALA A 90 8.42 27.34 -11.72
C ALA A 90 8.72 28.77 -11.19
N LEU A 91 9.36 28.92 -10.04
CA LEU A 91 9.78 30.20 -9.48
C LEU A 91 11.20 30.62 -9.90
N ASP A 92 11.94 29.79 -10.64
CA ASP A 92 13.34 30.09 -10.99
C ASP A 92 13.48 31.36 -11.85
N TRP A 93 12.52 31.65 -12.74
CA TRP A 93 12.52 32.92 -13.49
C TRP A 93 12.37 34.14 -12.57
N LYS A 94 11.64 34.02 -11.45
CA LYS A 94 11.51 35.11 -10.47
C LYS A 94 12.84 35.33 -9.76
N VAL A 95 13.61 34.27 -9.51
CA VAL A 95 14.95 34.35 -8.91
C VAL A 95 15.89 35.14 -9.83
N GLU A 96 15.92 34.80 -11.13
CA GLU A 96 16.74 35.52 -12.11
C GLU A 96 16.36 37.00 -12.18
N ARG A 97 15.07 37.28 -12.36
CA ARG A 97 14.54 38.65 -12.41
C ARG A 97 14.86 39.45 -11.12
N ALA A 98 14.74 38.82 -9.96
CA ALA A 98 15.02 39.46 -8.68
C ALA A 98 16.51 39.82 -8.54
N ARG A 99 17.42 38.91 -8.95
CA ARG A 99 18.87 39.19 -8.97
C ARG A 99 19.22 40.38 -9.85
N GLU A 100 18.64 40.46 -11.05
CA GLU A 100 18.85 41.59 -11.96
C GLU A 100 18.35 42.91 -11.36
N ARG A 101 17.15 42.91 -10.77
CA ARG A 101 16.57 44.11 -10.15
C ARG A 101 17.35 44.59 -8.93
N ASP A 102 17.76 43.65 -8.07
CA ASP A 102 18.51 43.96 -6.87
C ASP A 102 19.89 44.52 -7.25
N ALA A 103 20.52 44.02 -8.32
CA ALA A 103 21.76 44.58 -8.86
C ALA A 103 21.59 45.99 -9.46
N LEU A 104 20.45 46.27 -10.10
CA LEU A 104 20.19 47.57 -10.73
C LEU A 104 19.75 48.65 -9.74
N ASN A 105 18.91 48.30 -8.77
CA ASN A 105 18.18 49.27 -7.95
C ASN A 105 18.44 49.11 -6.44
N GLY A 106 19.30 48.18 -6.01
CA GLY A 106 19.59 47.94 -4.59
C GLY A 106 18.39 47.44 -3.78
N THR A 107 17.39 46.84 -4.45
CA THR A 107 16.23 46.24 -3.78
C THR A 107 16.57 44.90 -3.11
N THR A 108 15.64 44.36 -2.31
CA THR A 108 15.76 43.03 -1.66
C THR A 108 14.71 42.05 -2.18
N THR A 109 14.43 42.09 -3.49
CA THR A 109 13.35 41.29 -4.09
C THR A 109 13.69 39.80 -4.14
N LEU A 110 14.97 39.43 -4.06
CA LEU A 110 15.40 38.02 -4.01
C LEU A 110 14.94 37.31 -2.74
N GLN A 111 14.89 38.02 -1.61
CA GLN A 111 14.47 37.44 -0.33
C GLN A 111 12.98 37.07 -0.34
N ASP A 112 12.15 37.86 -1.00
CA ASP A 112 10.72 37.57 -1.15
C ASP A 112 10.49 36.28 -1.95
N VAL A 113 11.24 36.10 -3.05
CA VAL A 113 11.16 34.87 -3.87
C VAL A 113 11.62 33.64 -3.09
N TYR A 114 12.66 33.75 -2.26
CA TYR A 114 13.08 32.64 -1.40
C TYR A 114 12.09 32.34 -0.28
N THR A 115 11.41 33.37 0.25
CA THR A 115 10.31 33.17 1.19
C THR A 115 9.16 32.41 0.53
N GLU A 116 8.79 32.74 -0.71
CA GLU A 116 7.77 32.00 -1.47
C GLU A 116 8.17 30.53 -1.68
N ARG A 117 9.43 30.26 -2.05
CA ARG A 117 9.94 28.87 -2.16
C ARG A 117 9.89 28.14 -0.83
N GLU A 118 10.18 28.81 0.28
CA GLU A 118 10.15 28.20 1.60
C GLU A 118 8.73 27.84 2.05
N LEU A 119 7.75 28.69 1.75
CA LEU A 119 6.34 28.36 2.00
C LEU A 119 5.91 27.08 1.28
N ILE A 120 6.39 26.83 0.06
CA ILE A 120 6.11 25.57 -0.67
C ILE A 120 6.77 24.37 0.05
N ARG A 121 8.01 24.52 0.54
CA ARG A 121 8.68 23.44 1.29
C ARG A 121 7.94 23.12 2.58
N MET A 122 7.53 24.15 3.32
CA MET A 122 6.75 24.01 4.53
C MET A 122 5.41 23.32 4.27
N ALA A 123 4.67 23.74 3.23
CA ALA A 123 3.42 23.11 2.83
C ALA A 123 3.60 21.64 2.41
N SER A 124 4.67 21.31 1.69
CA SER A 124 5.01 19.92 1.34
C SER A 124 5.28 19.09 2.60
N ASN A 125 6.06 19.62 3.55
CA ASN A 125 6.37 18.92 4.80
C ASN A 125 5.11 18.70 5.66
N GLU A 126 4.22 19.70 5.71
CA GLU A 126 2.94 19.59 6.42
C GLU A 126 2.04 18.54 5.76
N ALA A 127 1.97 18.52 4.42
CA ALA A 127 1.23 17.52 3.67
C ALA A 127 1.78 16.10 3.94
N GLU A 128 3.11 15.91 3.97
CA GLU A 128 3.71 14.63 4.35
C GLU A 128 3.32 14.18 5.76
N ALA A 129 3.33 15.10 6.72
CA ALA A 129 2.91 14.83 8.09
C ALA A 129 1.41 14.52 8.20
N ALA A 130 0.57 15.10 7.33
CA ALA A 130 -0.85 14.79 7.23
C ALA A 130 -1.08 13.40 6.59
N ILE A 131 -0.36 13.07 5.51
CA ILE A 131 -0.45 11.78 4.82
C ILE A 131 -0.11 10.61 5.76
N ALA A 132 0.88 10.80 6.64
CA ALA A 132 1.25 9.79 7.63
C ALA A 132 0.11 9.39 8.59
N LYS A 133 -0.93 10.23 8.71
CA LYS A 133 -2.07 10.03 9.60
C LYS A 133 -3.30 9.43 8.91
N LEU A 134 -3.32 9.31 7.58
CA LEU A 134 -4.50 8.86 6.81
C LEU A 134 -4.78 7.37 7.02
N ALA A 135 -5.85 7.03 7.70
CA ALA A 135 -6.18 5.68 8.16
C ALA A 135 -6.86 4.79 7.11
N SER A 136 -7.28 5.34 5.96
CA SER A 136 -7.99 4.56 4.96
C SER A 136 -7.63 4.90 3.50
N PRO A 137 -7.91 3.99 2.55
CA PRO A 137 -7.75 4.27 1.12
C PRO A 137 -8.61 5.45 0.63
N GLU A 138 -9.82 5.62 1.16
CA GLU A 138 -10.72 6.72 0.81
C GLU A 138 -10.12 8.07 1.21
N GLU A 139 -9.52 8.16 2.40
CA GLU A 139 -8.82 9.36 2.85
C GLU A 139 -7.61 9.68 1.95
N ILE A 140 -6.88 8.67 1.49
CA ILE A 140 -5.78 8.83 0.53
C ILE A 140 -6.29 9.38 -0.80
N LEU A 141 -7.40 8.86 -1.32
CA LEU A 141 -7.98 9.29 -2.59
C LEU A 141 -8.56 10.71 -2.52
N ALA A 142 -9.07 11.11 -1.36
CA ALA A 142 -9.63 12.44 -1.13
C ALA A 142 -8.57 13.50 -0.78
N PHE A 143 -7.32 13.10 -0.50
CA PHE A 143 -6.29 14.01 -0.02
C PHE A 143 -5.86 15.04 -1.09
N SER A 144 -5.72 16.30 -0.67
CA SER A 144 -5.25 17.42 -1.49
C SER A 144 -4.37 18.36 -0.66
N TRP A 145 -3.42 19.05 -1.31
CA TRP A 145 -2.47 19.96 -0.66
C TRP A 145 -2.07 21.17 -1.55
#